data_AF-A0A9D5W6T7-F1
#
_entry.id   AF-A0A9D5W6T7-F1
#
_cell.length_a   1.000
_cell.length_b   1.000
_cell.length_c   1.000
_cell.angle_alpha   90.00
_cell.angle_beta   90.00
_cell.angle_gamma   90.00
#
_symmetry.space_group_name_H-M   'P 1'
#
loop_
_entity.id
_entity.type
_entity.pdbx_description
1 polymer ?
#
loop_
_entity_poly.entity_id
_entity_poly.type
_entity_poly.pdbx_seq_one_letter_code
_entity_poly.pdbx_strand_id
1 'polypeptide(L)'
;TPIAAGIDLARQAILQAVGEPVRREDLLPKPGQPVAIRFFFPEPGLIESVSGYEELSRHPWIVLKRLSLGPGDAVQAVTDHTRRGGCVMTVGATIDEADARARQAVSEVIFNTRRPGGHDGPV
;
A
#
# COMPACT_ATOMS: atom_id res chain seq x y z
N THR A 1 3.29 -14.55 -5.95
CA THR A 1 4.14 -14.43 -7.15
C THR A 1 4.04 -13.02 -7.70
N PRO A 2 5.14 -12.40 -8.18
CA PRO A 2 5.15 -11.04 -8.71
C PRO A 2 4.23 -10.87 -9.91
N ILE A 3 3.33 -9.88 -9.84
CA ILE A 3 2.15 -9.81 -10.73
C ILE A 3 2.43 -8.97 -11.99
N ALA A 4 3.28 -7.94 -11.89
CA ALA A 4 3.47 -6.96 -12.96
C ALA A 4 4.37 -7.45 -14.12
N ALA A 5 5.39 -8.27 -13.84
CA ALA A 5 6.35 -8.74 -14.85
C ALA A 5 6.67 -10.25 -14.76
N GLY A 6 6.03 -10.97 -13.83
CA GLY A 6 6.28 -12.40 -13.62
C GLY A 6 7.71 -12.77 -13.16
N ILE A 7 8.54 -11.78 -12.81
CA ILE A 7 9.91 -11.95 -12.33
C ILE A 7 9.95 -11.74 -10.82
N ASP A 8 10.46 -12.73 -10.08
CA ASP A 8 10.73 -12.63 -8.65
C ASP A 8 12.10 -12.01 -8.39
N LEU A 9 12.18 -10.69 -8.62
CA LEU A 9 13.40 -9.93 -8.42
C LEU A 9 13.94 -10.03 -6.99
N ALA A 10 13.04 -10.10 -5.99
CA ALA A 10 13.45 -10.26 -4.59
C ALA A 10 14.18 -11.59 -4.39
N ARG A 11 13.62 -12.69 -4.90
CA ARG A 11 14.29 -14.00 -4.88
C ARG A 11 15.63 -13.97 -5.60
N GLN A 12 15.69 -13.39 -6.81
CA GLN A 12 16.94 -13.34 -7.58
C GLN A 12 18.01 -12.50 -6.87
N ALA A 13 17.64 -11.39 -6.25
CA ALA A 13 18.56 -10.57 -5.45
C ALA A 13 19.08 -11.32 -4.21
N ILE A 14 18.23 -12.10 -3.54
CA ILE A 14 18.66 -12.93 -2.40
C ILE A 14 19.68 -13.97 -2.87
N LEU A 15 19.40 -14.70 -3.95
CA LEU A 15 20.34 -15.69 -4.51
C LEU A 15 21.69 -15.05 -4.82
N GLN A 16 21.68 -13.90 -5.51
CA GLN A 16 22.89 -13.15 -5.80
C GLN A 16 23.67 -12.76 -4.53
N ALA A 17 22.97 -12.30 -3.49
CA ALA A 17 23.58 -11.86 -2.23
C ALA A 17 24.26 -13.00 -1.45
N VAL A 18 23.76 -14.24 -1.58
CA VAL A 18 24.34 -15.42 -0.93
C VAL A 18 25.34 -16.18 -1.80
N GLY A 19 25.68 -15.63 -2.98
CA GLY A 19 26.63 -16.26 -3.92
C GLY A 19 26.05 -17.39 -4.76
N GLU A 20 24.73 -17.57 -4.75
CA GLU A 20 24.05 -18.54 -5.61
C GLU A 20 23.92 -18.01 -7.05
N PRO A 21 23.97 -18.89 -8.06
CA PRO A 21 23.93 -18.48 -9.45
C PRO A 21 22.54 -17.92 -9.82
N VAL A 22 22.55 -16.75 -10.46
CA VAL A 22 21.37 -16.14 -11.07
C VAL A 22 21.41 -16.38 -12.58
N ARG A 23 20.35 -16.97 -13.11
CA ARG A 23 20.21 -17.25 -14.54
C ARG A 23 19.58 -16.06 -15.25
N ARG A 24 20.09 -15.70 -16.43
CA ARG A 24 19.52 -14.58 -17.21
C ARG A 24 18.07 -14.84 -17.59
N GLU A 25 17.73 -16.09 -17.85
CA GLU A 25 16.37 -16.51 -18.23
C GLU A 25 15.35 -16.23 -17.12
N ASP A 26 15.78 -16.25 -15.85
CA ASP A 26 14.95 -15.94 -14.69
C ASP A 26 14.71 -14.44 -14.49
N LEU A 27 15.42 -13.59 -15.26
CA LEU A 27 15.31 -12.13 -15.25
C LEU A 27 14.58 -11.57 -16.48
N LEU A 28 14.19 -12.42 -17.42
CA LEU A 28 13.46 -12.00 -18.61
C LEU A 28 12.00 -11.68 -18.26
N PRO A 29 11.46 -10.52 -18.69
CA PRO A 29 10.06 -10.18 -18.46
C PRO A 29 9.13 -11.22 -19.05
N LYS A 30 8.14 -11.64 -18.26
CA LYS A 30 7.03 -12.49 -18.73
C LYS A 30 5.78 -11.62 -18.88
N PRO A 31 4.80 -12.04 -19.72
CA PRO A 31 3.50 -11.37 -19.77
C PRO A 31 2.93 -11.23 -18.37
N GLY A 32 2.81 -10.00 -17.90
CA GLY A 32 2.26 -9.66 -16.60
C GLY A 32 0.87 -9.06 -16.75
N GLN A 33 0.24 -8.78 -15.61
CA GLN A 33 -1.02 -8.08 -15.57
C GLN A 33 -0.78 -6.60 -15.23
N PRO A 34 -1.56 -5.65 -15.77
CA PRO A 34 -1.56 -4.28 -15.28
C PRO A 34 -1.83 -4.22 -13.77
N VAL A 35 -0.94 -3.54 -13.06
CA VAL A 35 -0.97 -3.40 -11.59
C VAL A 35 -0.83 -1.93 -11.22
N ALA A 36 -1.58 -1.48 -10.23
CA ALA A 36 -1.41 -0.18 -9.62
C ALA A 36 -1.29 -0.30 -8.10
N ILE A 37 -0.40 0.49 -7.49
CA ILE A 37 -0.27 0.64 -6.04
C ILE A 37 -0.65 2.07 -5.63
N ARG A 38 -1.43 2.20 -4.56
CA ARG A 38 -1.73 3.48 -3.91
C ARG A 38 -1.56 3.35 -2.40
N PHE A 39 -1.34 4.49 -1.75
CA PHE A 39 -1.06 4.58 -0.32
C PHE A 39 -2.18 5.32 0.40
N PHE A 40 -2.40 4.96 1.66
CA PHE A 40 -3.32 5.67 2.53
C PHE A 40 -2.58 6.82 3.22
N PHE A 41 -3.19 8.01 3.22
CA PHE A 41 -2.65 9.22 3.83
C PHE A 41 -3.68 9.80 4.81
N PRO A 42 -3.83 9.21 6.01
CA PRO A 42 -4.70 9.78 7.03
C PRO A 42 -4.20 11.17 7.46
N GLU A 43 -5.13 12.01 7.91
CA GLU A 43 -4.79 13.31 8.48
C GLU A 43 -3.95 13.17 9.77
N PRO A 44 -3.04 14.11 10.08
CA PRO A 44 -2.27 14.07 11.31
C PRO A 44 -3.16 14.15 12.57
N GLY A 45 -2.90 13.26 13.53
CA GLY A 45 -3.70 13.14 14.75
C GLY A 45 -3.70 11.73 15.32
N LEU A 46 -4.51 11.49 16.34
CA LEU A 46 -4.75 10.15 16.90
C LEU A 46 -5.83 9.45 16.09
N ILE A 47 -5.55 8.26 15.53
CA ILE A 47 -6.57 7.46 14.84
C ILE A 47 -7.58 6.95 15.86
N GLU A 48 -8.84 7.34 15.71
CA GLU A 48 -9.94 6.85 16.55
C GLU A 48 -10.55 5.57 15.96
N SER A 49 -10.68 5.53 14.64
CA SER A 49 -11.23 4.38 13.93
C SER A 49 -10.78 4.35 12.46
N VAL A 50 -10.84 3.16 11.88
CA VAL A 50 -10.64 2.92 10.46
C VAL A 50 -11.83 2.09 9.97
N SER A 51 -12.52 2.54 8.92
CA SER A 51 -13.65 1.83 8.31
C SER A 51 -13.42 1.59 6.82
N GLY A 52 -14.15 0.64 6.23
CA GLY A 52 -14.04 0.31 4.80
C GLY A 52 -12.86 -0.60 4.44
N TYR A 53 -11.84 -0.70 5.30
CA TYR A 53 -10.64 -1.48 5.02
C TYR A 53 -10.91 -2.99 4.89
N GLU A 54 -11.84 -3.54 5.69
CA GLU A 54 -12.14 -4.97 5.62
C GLU A 54 -12.98 -5.34 4.40
N GLU A 55 -13.88 -4.44 4.01
CA GLU A 55 -14.75 -4.55 2.84
C GLU A 55 -13.95 -4.64 1.53
N LEU A 56 -12.76 -4.04 1.49
CA LEU A 56 -11.84 -4.17 0.35
C LEU A 56 -11.59 -5.63 -0.04
N SER A 57 -11.58 -6.57 0.91
CA SER A 57 -11.37 -8.00 0.61
C SER A 57 -12.47 -8.61 -0.28
N ARG A 58 -13.62 -7.94 -0.44
CA ARG A 58 -14.70 -8.39 -1.33
C ARG A 58 -14.38 -8.14 -2.81
N HIS A 59 -13.41 -7.28 -3.09
CA HIS A 59 -13.02 -6.94 -4.45
C HIS A 59 -11.97 -7.94 -4.97
N PRO A 60 -12.30 -8.78 -5.97
CA PRO A 60 -11.36 -9.79 -6.48
C PRO A 60 -10.13 -9.19 -7.18
N TRP A 61 -10.20 -7.91 -7.54
CA TRP A 61 -9.11 -7.17 -8.15
C TRP A 61 -8.12 -6.56 -7.14
N ILE A 62 -8.33 -6.75 -5.84
CA ILE A 62 -7.35 -6.41 -4.79
C ILE A 62 -6.41 -7.59 -4.58
N VAL A 63 -5.13 -7.38 -4.85
CA VAL A 63 -4.09 -8.43 -4.76
C VAL A 63 -3.19 -8.25 -3.54
N LEU A 64 -3.18 -7.05 -2.95
CA LEU A 64 -2.53 -6.78 -1.67
C LEU A 64 -3.25 -5.61 -1.00
N LYS A 65 -3.54 -5.75 0.30
CA LYS A 65 -3.90 -4.63 1.17
C LYS A 65 -3.09 -4.74 2.45
N ARG A 66 -2.54 -3.63 2.91
CA ARG A 66 -1.78 -3.56 4.17
C ARG A 66 -2.02 -2.21 4.83
N LEU A 67 -2.42 -2.22 6.10
CA LEU A 67 -2.31 -1.06 6.98
C LEU A 67 -1.04 -1.15 7.81
N SER A 68 -0.42 0.01 8.01
CA SER A 68 0.69 0.21 8.94
C SER A 68 0.27 1.01 10.18
N LEU A 69 -0.94 1.59 10.16
CA LEU A 69 -1.53 2.38 11.24
C LEU A 69 -2.95 1.87 11.52
N GLY A 70 -3.35 1.87 12.79
CA GLY A 70 -4.67 1.49 13.26
C GLY A 70 -5.17 2.37 14.43
N PRO A 71 -6.36 2.07 14.97
CA PRO A 71 -6.90 2.80 16.11
C PRO A 71 -5.92 2.86 17.29
N GLY A 72 -5.72 4.05 17.84
CA GLY A 72 -4.74 4.32 18.90
C GLY A 72 -3.38 4.81 18.41
N ASP A 73 -3.06 4.68 17.11
CA ASP A 73 -1.80 5.18 16.56
C ASP A 73 -1.84 6.69 16.33
N ALA A 74 -0.68 7.34 16.56
CA ALA A 74 -0.49 8.74 16.22
C ALA A 74 0.03 8.89 14.78
N VAL A 75 -0.78 9.51 13.93
CA VAL A 75 -0.40 9.97 12.60
C VAL A 75 0.37 11.28 12.73
N GLN A 76 1.60 11.30 12.25
CA GLN A 76 2.36 12.55 12.11
C GLN A 76 2.20 13.11 10.69
N ALA A 77 2.52 14.38 10.50
CA ALA A 77 2.59 14.97 9.18
C ALA A 77 3.48 14.12 8.26
N VAL A 78 3.05 13.94 7.01
CA VAL A 78 3.75 13.10 6.04
C VAL A 78 5.02 13.82 5.59
N THR A 79 6.12 13.57 6.29
CA THR A 79 7.46 14.10 5.97
C THR A 79 8.26 13.17 5.07
N ASP A 80 7.92 11.88 5.08
CA ASP A 80 8.67 10.82 4.40
C ASP A 80 7.81 9.56 4.18
N HIS A 81 8.40 8.54 3.56
CA HIS A 81 7.71 7.31 3.17
C HIS A 81 7.29 6.40 4.33
N THR A 82 7.91 6.52 5.50
CA THR A 82 7.54 5.74 6.70
C THR A 82 6.23 6.23 7.32
N ARG A 83 5.78 7.44 6.95
CA ARG A 83 4.56 8.08 7.46
C ARG A 83 3.28 7.69 6.71
N ARG A 84 3.35 6.76 5.76
CA ARG A 84 2.19 6.28 5.00
C ARG A 84 1.35 5.37 5.89
N GLY A 85 0.02 5.53 5.86
CA GLY A 85 -0.91 4.69 6.64
C GLY A 85 -0.99 3.23 6.18
N GLY A 86 -0.42 2.92 5.02
CA GLY A 86 -0.44 1.60 4.41
C GLY A 86 -0.49 1.68 2.89
N CYS A 87 -0.81 0.58 2.24
CA CYS A 87 -1.02 0.53 0.80
C CYS A 87 -2.09 -0.47 0.38
N VAL A 88 -2.59 -0.26 -0.85
CA VAL A 88 -3.40 -1.21 -1.59
C VAL A 88 -2.78 -1.39 -2.98
N MET A 89 -2.73 -2.63 -3.46
CA MET A 89 -2.37 -2.98 -4.81
C MET A 89 -3.54 -3.65 -5.50
N THR A 90 -3.77 -3.22 -6.74
CA THR A 90 -4.90 -3.68 -7.55
C THR A 90 -4.43 -4.10 -8.93
N VAL A 91 -5.27 -4.88 -9.61
CA VAL A 91 -5.05 -5.32 -10.99
C VAL A 91 -6.19 -4.90 -11.92
N GLY A 92 -5.88 -4.78 -13.20
CA GLY A 92 -6.81 -4.44 -14.27
C GLY A 92 -6.53 -5.20 -15.56
N ALA A 93 -7.45 -5.14 -16.53
CA ALA A 93 -7.19 -5.49 -17.91
C ALA A 93 -6.34 -4.41 -18.61
N THR A 94 -6.41 -3.17 -18.12
CA THR A 94 -5.55 -2.05 -18.55
C THR A 94 -4.89 -1.37 -17.34
N ILE A 95 -3.85 -0.58 -17.61
CA ILE A 95 -3.19 0.25 -16.58
C ILE A 95 -4.18 1.24 -15.98
N ASP A 96 -5.02 1.86 -16.80
CA ASP A 96 -6.01 2.84 -16.36
C ASP A 96 -7.08 2.20 -15.46
N GLU A 97 -7.52 0.97 -15.78
CA GLU A 97 -8.46 0.24 -14.95
C GLU A 97 -7.84 -0.13 -13.59
N ALA A 98 -6.58 -0.58 -13.58
CA ALA A 98 -5.86 -0.84 -12.34
C ALA A 98 -5.72 0.45 -11.50
N ASP A 99 -5.37 1.58 -12.11
CA ASP A 99 -5.27 2.86 -11.40
C ASP A 99 -6.62 3.30 -10.83
N ALA A 100 -7.69 3.23 -11.63
CA ALA A 100 -9.03 3.60 -11.20
C ALA A 100 -9.50 2.77 -10.00
N ARG A 101 -9.27 1.45 -10.03
CA ARG A 101 -9.54 0.53 -8.91
C ARG A 101 -8.72 0.87 -7.67
N ALA A 102 -7.43 1.18 -7.83
CA ALA A 102 -6.59 1.57 -6.69
C ALA A 102 -7.07 2.88 -6.04
N ARG A 103 -7.50 3.86 -6.84
CA ARG A 103 -8.09 5.12 -6.35
C ARG A 103 -9.41 4.88 -5.64
N GLN A 104 -10.28 4.06 -6.22
CA GLN A 104 -11.54 3.65 -5.61
C GLN A 104 -11.27 3.02 -4.24
N ALA A 105 -10.38 2.02 -4.15
CA ALA A 105 -10.07 1.35 -2.90
C ALA A 105 -9.53 2.31 -1.82
N VAL A 106 -8.69 3.28 -2.20
CA VAL A 106 -8.22 4.30 -1.23
C VAL A 106 -9.37 5.20 -0.75
N SER A 107 -10.31 5.56 -1.64
CA SER A 107 -11.46 6.40 -1.27
C SER A 107 -12.51 5.69 -0.40
N GLU A 108 -12.58 4.35 -0.45
CA GLU A 108 -13.49 3.55 0.37
C GLU A 108 -13.03 3.41 1.82
N VAL A 109 -11.74 3.65 2.11
CA VAL A 109 -11.18 3.54 3.45
C VAL A 109 -11.14 4.90 4.13
N ILE A 110 -11.84 5.01 5.26
CA ILE A 110 -11.96 6.26 6.00
C ILE A 110 -11.20 6.13 7.31
N PHE A 111 -10.28 7.05 7.55
CA PHE A 111 -9.59 7.21 8.82
C PHE A 111 -10.22 8.36 9.58
N ASN A 112 -10.82 8.08 10.72
CA ASN A 112 -11.21 9.15 11.65
C ASN A 112 -10.01 9.46 12.55
N THR A 113 -9.55 10.72 12.51
CA THR A 113 -8.43 11.19 13.33
C THR A 113 -8.84 12.37 14.18
N ARG A 114 -8.48 12.29 15.46
CA ARG A 114 -8.65 13.38 16.41
C ARG A 114 -7.36 14.17 16.50
N ARG A 115 -7.45 15.50 16.32
CA ARG A 115 -6.30 16.38 16.55
C ARG A 115 -5.85 16.25 18.01
N PRO A 116 -4.54 16.22 18.29
CA PRO A 116 -4.05 16.35 19.66
C PRO A 116 -4.63 17.65 20.22
N GLY A 117 -5.26 17.59 21.40
CA GLY A 117 -5.85 18.78 22.02
C GLY A 117 -4.81 19.89 22.10
N GLY A 118 -5.12 21.05 21.51
CA GLY A 118 -4.29 22.24 21.68
C GLY A 118 -4.18 22.54 23.17
N HIS A 119 -2.97 22.76 23.65
CA HIS A 119 -2.77 23.29 24.98
C HIS A 119 -3.14 24.77 24.95
N ASP A 120 -4.41 25.10 25.20
CA ASP A 120 -4.82 26.45 25.64
C ASP A 120 -4.40 26.61 27.10
N GLY A 121 -3.10 26.82 27.33
CA GLY A 121 -2.57 27.33 28.59
C GLY A 121 -2.53 28.85 28.53
N PRO A 122 -2.91 29.59 29.59
CA PRO A 122 -2.90 31.04 29.55
C PRO A 122 -1.47 31.56 29.45
N VAL A 123 -1.28 32.56 28.58
CA VAL A 123 -0.06 33.37 28.46
C VAL A 123 0.03 34.36 29.62
#